data_AF-A7B034-F1
#
_entry.id   AF-A7B034-F1
#
_cell.length_a   1.000
_cell.length_b   1.000
_cell.length_c   1.000
_cell.angle_alpha   90.00
_cell.angle_beta   90.00
_cell.angle_gamma   90.00
#
_symmetry.space_group_name_H-M   'P 1'
#
loop_
_entity.id
_entity.type
_entity.pdbx_description
1 polymer ?
#
loop_
_entity_poly.entity_id
_entity_poly.type
_entity_poly.pdbx_seq_one_letter_code
_entity_poly.pdbx_strand_id
1 'polypeptide(L)'
;MRNCIEYVLRQDKTSEQLAYVTGPYCHDEINYDLVYRTFLEEKKLWNKDSGRMYAHNIISWHKDEQITPEQAFEFGKEFAEKWFQGFQTLVAVHKDKDHIHCHLVTNSVSYEDGKKLHTTKKDLERMKQFTNQMCRKRGLTVAEKGKHFDGSEIEKGEVIAWNKDKYNLFRQHAKDSFVADCAMAVLKALENCISKEKFIEKMKQFGWSVNWTEKRKHITFQNQDGKKVRDSNLSKTFHLDISKEALEYEFNGNYERTRAEAERTNGSDEEFAGYYRQVEAACEGAGRNAGESVGREGRVAGEKSEDERVYSGISGKDTQVENGKTAVVLRESRNARRNAEVERRNSADDSRTVRNAETQSVLTAEQRRLEEQKRIDEQERARAARRRNKRRSGPEL
;
A
#
# COMPACT_ATOMS: atom_id res chain seq x y z
N MET A 1 7.85 26.01 -8.29
CA MET A 1 8.71 26.13 -7.10
C MET A 1 8.20 27.25 -6.20
N ARG A 2 8.20 28.51 -6.65
CA ARG A 2 7.67 29.65 -5.88
C ARG A 2 6.30 29.40 -5.23
N ASN A 3 5.27 29.06 -6.02
CA ASN A 3 3.92 28.79 -5.49
C ASN A 3 3.88 27.64 -4.46
N CYS A 4 4.78 26.66 -4.57
CA CYS A 4 4.87 25.56 -3.61
C CYS A 4 5.48 26.06 -2.28
N ILE A 5 6.58 26.80 -2.35
CA ILE A 5 7.22 27.40 -1.17
C ILE A 5 6.24 28.38 -0.48
N GLU A 6 5.56 29.21 -1.26
CA GLU A 6 4.53 30.13 -0.78
C GLU A 6 3.40 29.37 -0.07
N TYR A 7 2.88 28.29 -0.67
CA TYR A 7 1.88 27.43 -0.04
C TYR A 7 2.39 26.79 1.27
N VAL A 8 3.64 26.33 1.29
CA VAL A 8 4.25 25.65 2.44
C VAL A 8 4.51 26.61 3.60
N LEU A 9 4.80 27.89 3.32
CA LEU A 9 5.07 28.92 4.34
C LEU A 9 3.86 29.82 4.65
N ARG A 10 2.65 29.37 4.31
CA ARG A 10 1.42 30.08 4.65
C ARG A 10 1.21 30.16 6.16
N GLN A 11 1.07 31.39 6.67
CA GLN A 11 0.94 31.70 8.10
C GLN A 11 -0.34 31.15 8.75
N ASP A 12 -1.39 30.87 7.96
CA ASP A 12 -2.60 30.21 8.47
C ASP A 12 -2.40 28.70 8.71
N LYS A 13 -1.28 28.13 8.24
CA LYS A 13 -1.00 26.69 8.27
C LYS A 13 0.20 26.30 9.10
N THR A 14 1.21 27.15 9.11
CA THR A 14 2.45 26.99 9.86
C THR A 14 2.75 28.26 10.66
N SER A 15 3.70 28.17 11.58
CA SER A 15 4.32 29.31 12.25
C SER A 15 5.82 29.31 11.96
N GLU A 16 6.47 30.48 12.05
CA GLU A 16 7.92 30.59 11.79
C GLU A 16 8.76 29.61 12.62
N GLN A 17 8.36 29.35 13.87
CA GLN A 17 9.01 28.40 14.79
C GLN A 17 8.93 26.93 14.33
N LEU A 18 8.08 26.63 13.35
CA LEU A 18 7.88 25.30 12.78
C LEU A 18 8.36 25.23 11.32
N ALA A 19 9.24 26.16 10.93
CA ALA A 19 9.91 26.18 9.63
C ALA A 19 11.43 26.17 9.78
N TYR A 20 12.12 25.51 8.86
CA TYR A 20 13.57 25.37 8.84
C TYR A 20 14.07 25.17 7.42
N VAL A 21 15.26 25.65 7.10
CA VAL A 21 15.91 25.43 5.80
C VAL A 21 17.27 24.79 6.03
N THR A 22 17.49 23.60 5.46
CA THR A 22 18.81 22.95 5.46
C THR A 22 19.73 23.55 4.40
N GLY A 23 21.04 23.36 4.58
CA GLY A 23 22.06 23.81 3.63
C GLY A 23 22.41 25.29 3.78
N PRO A 24 23.15 25.87 2.82
CA PRO A 24 23.51 27.28 2.88
C PRO A 24 22.25 28.15 2.74
N TYR A 25 21.85 28.77 3.84
CA TYR A 25 20.78 29.76 3.92
C TYR A 25 21.27 30.90 4.82
N CYS A 26 21.46 32.09 4.25
CA CYS A 26 22.14 33.21 4.90
C CYS A 26 21.19 34.29 5.42
N HIS A 27 19.93 33.94 5.68
CA HIS A 27 18.91 34.86 6.15
C HIS A 27 18.40 34.44 7.53
N ASP A 28 18.24 35.42 8.42
CA ASP A 28 17.67 35.20 9.76
C ASP A 28 16.17 34.91 9.70
N GLU A 29 15.49 35.45 8.69
CA GLU A 29 14.06 35.26 8.46
C GLU A 29 13.78 34.19 7.41
N ILE A 30 12.75 33.37 7.66
CA ILE A 30 12.25 32.39 6.70
C ILE A 30 10.93 32.90 6.12
N ASN A 31 11.00 33.52 4.93
CA ASN A 31 9.81 33.87 4.15
C ASN A 31 9.90 33.27 2.73
N TYR A 32 8.73 33.14 2.08
CA TYR A 32 8.65 32.41 0.82
C TYR A 32 9.51 32.99 -0.30
N ASP A 33 9.69 34.31 -0.30
CA ASP A 33 10.39 35.02 -1.36
C ASP A 33 11.91 34.85 -1.21
N LEU A 34 12.44 34.98 0.02
CA LEU A 34 13.84 34.69 0.32
C LEU A 34 14.19 33.24 0.01
N VAL A 35 13.43 32.27 0.53
CA VAL A 35 13.69 30.84 0.26
C VAL A 35 13.66 30.54 -1.24
N TYR A 36 12.70 31.09 -1.98
CA TYR A 36 12.63 30.91 -3.43
C TYR A 36 13.85 31.49 -4.14
N ARG A 37 14.30 32.71 -3.78
CA ARG A 37 15.47 33.35 -4.37
C ARG A 37 16.74 32.58 -4.09
N THR A 38 17.00 32.21 -2.83
CA THR A 38 18.19 31.43 -2.44
C THR A 38 18.25 30.10 -3.20
N PHE A 39 17.12 29.39 -3.32
CA PHE A 39 17.06 28.12 -4.07
C PHE A 39 17.32 28.32 -5.57
N LEU A 40 16.87 29.44 -6.13
CA LEU A 40 17.06 29.76 -7.54
C LEU A 40 18.51 30.20 -7.83
N GLU A 41 19.11 31.00 -6.95
CA GLU A 41 20.49 31.46 -7.05
C GLU A 41 21.47 30.28 -7.03
N GLU A 42 21.30 29.33 -6.10
CA GLU A 42 22.10 28.11 -6.06
C GLU A 42 22.07 27.38 -7.41
N LYS A 43 20.89 27.24 -8.02
CA LYS A 43 20.75 26.58 -9.33
C LYS A 43 21.46 27.33 -10.46
N LYS A 44 21.47 28.66 -10.40
CA LYS A 44 22.12 29.52 -11.40
C LYS A 44 23.64 29.35 -11.35
N LEU A 45 24.23 29.17 -10.16
CA LEU A 45 25.65 28.85 -10.02
C LEU A 45 26.06 27.61 -10.82
N TRP A 46 25.16 26.63 -10.91
CA TRP A 46 25.38 25.38 -11.64
C TRP A 46 24.80 25.35 -13.06
N ASN A 47 24.28 26.47 -13.58
CA ASN A 47 23.58 26.56 -14.88
C ASN A 47 22.42 25.54 -15.03
N LYS A 48 21.65 25.32 -13.97
CA LYS A 48 20.61 24.27 -13.86
C LYS A 48 19.27 24.81 -13.35
N ASP A 49 18.95 26.04 -13.71
CA ASP A 49 17.74 26.80 -13.33
C ASP A 49 16.52 26.51 -14.22
N SER A 50 16.58 25.47 -15.04
CA SER A 50 15.49 24.95 -15.86
C SER A 50 15.16 23.47 -15.57
N GLY A 51 14.04 23.00 -16.13
CA GLY A 51 13.55 21.63 -15.97
C GLY A 51 12.95 21.37 -14.58
N ARG A 52 13.21 20.19 -14.00
CA ARG A 52 12.72 19.86 -12.65
C ARG A 52 13.40 20.77 -11.62
N MET A 53 12.62 21.61 -10.95
CA MET A 53 13.12 22.63 -10.03
C MET A 53 13.22 22.16 -8.57
N TYR A 54 12.35 21.27 -8.13
CA TYR A 54 12.30 20.81 -6.74
C TYR A 54 11.68 19.42 -6.65
N ALA A 55 11.87 18.77 -5.51
CA ALA A 55 11.06 17.63 -5.06
C ALA A 55 10.22 18.08 -3.86
N HIS A 56 8.96 17.63 -3.80
CA HIS A 56 8.07 17.93 -2.68
C HIS A 56 7.64 16.62 -2.03
N ASN A 57 8.09 16.42 -0.79
CA ASN A 57 7.75 15.26 0.00
C ASN A 57 6.87 15.69 1.17
N ILE A 58 5.97 14.80 1.59
CA ILE A 58 5.06 15.04 2.70
C ILE A 58 5.16 13.83 3.62
N ILE A 59 5.43 14.08 4.89
CA ILE A 59 5.36 13.09 5.95
C ILE A 59 4.14 13.45 6.78
N SER A 60 3.18 12.53 6.87
CA SER A 60 1.92 12.75 7.58
C SER A 60 1.78 11.71 8.67
N TRP A 61 1.24 12.13 9.81
CA TRP A 61 0.87 11.23 10.90
C TRP A 61 -0.64 11.06 10.92
N HIS A 62 -1.11 9.94 11.46
CA HIS A 62 -2.53 9.73 11.66
C HIS A 62 -3.07 10.75 12.66
N LYS A 63 -4.34 11.17 12.53
CA LYS A 63 -4.98 12.15 13.42
C LYS A 63 -4.96 11.75 14.91
N ASP A 64 -4.94 10.45 15.17
CA ASP A 64 -4.96 9.87 16.51
C ASP A 64 -3.54 9.55 17.03
N GLU A 65 -2.50 9.78 16.22
CA GLU A 65 -1.11 9.64 16.64
C GLU A 65 -0.74 10.72 17.67
N GLN A 66 -0.04 10.31 18.72
CA GLN A 66 0.34 11.20 19.81
C GLN A 66 1.65 11.94 19.47
N ILE A 67 1.61 12.75 18.42
CA ILE A 67 2.73 13.59 18.00
C ILE A 67 2.38 15.07 18.13
N THR A 68 3.31 15.85 18.68
CA THR A 68 3.20 17.31 18.75
C THR A 68 3.79 17.96 17.49
N PRO A 69 3.37 19.20 17.12
CA PRO A 69 3.98 19.93 16.00
C PRO A 69 5.50 20.07 16.13
N GLU A 70 6.01 20.26 17.35
CA GLU A 70 7.43 20.39 17.66
C GLU A 70 8.18 19.07 17.43
N GLN A 71 7.60 17.93 17.84
CA GLN A 71 8.17 16.61 17.53
C GLN A 71 8.14 16.31 16.03
N ALA A 72 7.07 16.67 15.34
CA ALA A 72 6.97 16.54 13.88
C ALA A 72 8.01 17.41 13.16
N PHE A 73 8.29 18.59 13.71
CA PHE A 73 9.30 19.51 13.21
C PHE A 73 10.71 18.92 13.35
N GLU A 74 11.08 18.45 14.54
CA GLU A 74 12.37 17.79 14.76
C GLU A 74 12.50 16.50 13.93
N PHE A 75 11.40 15.76 13.73
CA PHE A 75 11.37 14.63 12.81
C PHE A 75 11.70 15.07 11.38
N GLY A 76 11.03 16.11 10.89
CA GLY A 76 11.22 16.65 9.53
C GLY A 76 12.63 17.17 9.31
N LYS A 77 13.21 17.86 10.30
CA LYS A 77 14.60 18.35 10.29
C LYS A 77 15.60 17.19 10.18
N GLU A 78 15.53 16.22 11.10
CA GLU A 78 16.43 15.06 11.09
C GLU A 78 16.31 14.30 9.76
N PHE A 79 15.09 14.12 9.27
CA PHE A 79 14.86 13.45 7.99
C PHE A 79 15.52 14.22 6.83
N ALA A 80 15.32 15.54 6.76
CA ALA A 80 15.89 16.38 5.71
C ALA A 80 17.42 16.34 5.72
N GLU A 81 18.04 16.49 6.90
CA GLU A 81 19.48 16.51 7.08
C GLU A 81 20.14 15.18 6.72
N LYS A 82 19.47 14.05 7.01
CA LYS A 82 20.02 12.71 6.71
C LYS A 82 19.74 12.26 5.28
N TRP A 83 18.53 12.48 4.77
CA TRP A 83 18.12 11.94 3.47
C TRP A 83 18.46 12.88 2.31
N PHE A 84 18.33 14.18 2.51
CA PHE A 84 18.60 15.21 1.51
C PHE A 84 19.92 15.96 1.78
N GLN A 85 20.88 15.28 2.41
CA GLN A 85 22.23 15.82 2.61
C GLN A 85 22.82 16.34 1.30
N GLY A 86 23.45 17.52 1.34
CA GLY A 86 24.00 18.21 0.17
C GLY A 86 22.97 18.96 -0.67
N PHE A 87 21.68 18.95 -0.29
CA PHE A 87 20.62 19.73 -0.95
C PHE A 87 19.97 20.71 0.04
N GLN A 88 19.64 21.91 -0.45
CA GLN A 88 18.82 22.82 0.33
C GLN A 88 17.39 22.28 0.44
N THR A 89 16.86 22.15 1.66
CA THR A 89 15.51 21.63 1.89
C THR A 89 14.77 22.54 2.86
N LEU A 90 13.65 23.10 2.41
CA LEU A 90 12.70 23.78 3.28
C LEU A 90 11.81 22.74 3.95
N VAL A 91 11.79 22.73 5.28
CA VAL A 91 10.93 21.94 6.14
C VAL A 91 9.90 22.86 6.76
N ALA A 92 8.61 22.52 6.71
CA ALA A 92 7.59 23.23 7.46
C ALA A 92 6.47 22.29 7.94
N VAL A 93 6.05 22.43 9.19
CA VAL A 93 4.95 21.65 9.77
C VAL A 93 3.63 22.40 9.61
N HIS A 94 2.64 21.72 9.06
CA HIS A 94 1.28 22.23 8.92
C HIS A 94 0.37 21.61 9.98
N LYS A 95 -0.51 22.46 10.52
CA LYS A 95 -1.50 22.12 11.56
C LYS A 95 -2.93 22.58 11.19
N ASP A 96 -3.15 22.90 9.92
CA ASP A 96 -4.42 23.43 9.39
C ASP A 96 -5.50 22.34 9.16
N LYS A 97 -5.20 21.09 9.47
CA LYS A 97 -6.06 19.92 9.25
C LYS A 97 -6.19 19.11 10.53
N ASP A 98 -7.10 18.14 10.49
CA ASP A 98 -7.33 17.17 11.57
C ASP A 98 -6.09 16.31 11.91
N HIS A 99 -5.02 16.38 11.13
CA HIS A 99 -3.76 15.69 11.39
C HIS A 99 -2.58 16.62 11.13
N ILE A 100 -1.47 16.32 11.80
CA ILE A 100 -0.20 17.01 11.60
C ILE A 100 0.50 16.41 10.38
N HIS A 101 1.08 17.26 9.55
CA HIS A 101 1.93 16.83 8.44
C HIS A 101 3.08 17.81 8.22
N CYS A 102 4.22 17.26 7.84
CA CYS A 102 5.44 17.98 7.55
C CYS A 102 5.68 18.02 6.05
N HIS A 103 5.85 19.21 5.49
CA HIS A 103 6.24 19.43 4.11
C HIS A 103 7.75 19.59 4.00
N LEU A 104 8.35 18.91 3.02
CA LEU A 104 9.77 19.03 2.67
C LEU A 104 9.90 19.42 1.19
N VAL A 105 10.36 20.64 0.93
CA VAL A 105 10.61 21.16 -0.42
C VAL A 105 12.13 21.19 -0.63
N THR A 106 12.64 20.21 -1.37
CA THR A 106 14.07 20.03 -1.61
C THR A 106 14.47 20.60 -2.97
N ASN A 107 15.51 21.41 -2.98
CA ASN A 107 16.15 21.93 -4.18
C ASN A 107 16.62 20.75 -5.06
N SER A 108 16.30 20.76 -6.36
CA SER A 108 16.71 19.67 -7.25
C SER A 108 18.19 19.64 -7.61
N VAL A 109 19.00 20.61 -7.17
CA VAL A 109 20.43 20.72 -7.44
C VAL A 109 21.17 20.74 -6.11
N SER A 110 22.21 19.93 -5.99
CA SER A 110 23.08 19.86 -4.82
C SER A 110 23.95 21.10 -4.76
N TYR A 111 24.06 21.73 -3.59
CA TYR A 111 24.96 22.87 -3.39
C TYR A 111 26.42 22.44 -3.19
N GLU A 112 26.67 21.15 -2.99
CA GLU A 112 28.02 20.63 -2.79
C GLU A 112 28.72 20.31 -4.12
N ASP A 113 28.00 19.72 -5.06
CA ASP A 113 28.59 19.19 -6.30
C ASP A 113 27.77 19.48 -7.57
N GLY A 114 26.69 20.24 -7.44
CA GLY A 114 25.82 20.61 -8.56
C GLY A 114 25.05 19.45 -9.18
N LYS A 115 25.12 18.23 -8.63
CA LYS A 115 24.38 17.08 -9.19
C LYS A 115 22.88 17.27 -9.01
N LYS A 116 22.11 16.72 -9.96
CA LYS A 116 20.64 16.73 -9.85
C LYS A 116 20.20 15.67 -8.86
N LEU A 117 19.30 16.02 -7.96
CA LEU A 117 18.59 15.06 -7.12
C LEU A 117 17.99 13.99 -8.03
N HIS A 118 18.16 12.71 -7.71
CA HIS A 118 17.58 11.59 -8.44
C HIS A 118 16.91 10.64 -7.43
N THR A 119 15.77 10.06 -7.81
CA THR A 119 15.00 9.19 -6.92
C THR A 119 14.41 8.06 -7.74
N THR A 120 14.83 6.85 -7.44
CA THR A 120 14.36 5.60 -8.03
C THR A 120 13.28 4.94 -7.16
N LYS A 121 12.63 3.90 -7.67
CA LYS A 121 11.70 3.08 -6.87
C LYS A 121 12.37 2.44 -5.65
N LYS A 122 13.64 2.03 -5.79
CA LYS A 122 14.43 1.48 -4.67
C LYS A 122 14.70 2.55 -3.62
N ASP A 123 14.95 3.79 -4.04
CA ASP A 123 15.14 4.92 -3.12
C ASP A 123 13.87 5.25 -2.34
N LEU A 124 12.70 5.18 -2.99
CA LEU A 124 11.42 5.38 -2.32
C LEU A 124 11.14 4.31 -1.25
N GLU A 125 11.45 3.05 -1.52
CA GLU A 125 11.31 2.00 -0.49
C GLU A 125 12.32 2.22 0.65
N ARG A 126 13.58 2.56 0.35
CA ARG A 126 14.57 2.90 1.39
C ARG A 126 14.14 4.10 2.23
N MET A 127 13.56 5.12 1.60
CA MET A 127 13.02 6.32 2.26
C MET A 127 11.90 5.94 3.22
N LYS A 128 10.95 5.10 2.78
CA LYS A 128 9.89 4.54 3.63
C LYS A 128 10.45 3.77 4.82
N GLN A 129 11.42 2.89 4.61
CA GLN A 129 12.04 2.13 5.71
C GLN A 129 12.76 3.03 6.71
N PHE A 130 13.43 4.07 6.22
CA PHE A 130 14.08 5.07 7.06
C PHE A 130 13.05 5.84 7.91
N THR A 131 11.96 6.32 7.30
CA THR A 131 10.84 6.93 8.04
C THR A 131 10.27 5.99 9.10
N ASN A 132 10.03 4.72 8.75
CA ASN A 132 9.52 3.71 9.69
C ASN A 132 10.49 3.49 10.86
N GLN A 133 11.80 3.46 10.62
CA GLN A 133 12.81 3.34 11.67
C GLN A 133 12.78 4.56 12.60
N MET A 134 12.66 5.77 12.04
CA MET A 134 12.54 7.00 12.83
C MET A 134 11.28 7.02 13.69
N CYS A 135 10.15 6.50 13.18
CA CYS A 135 8.92 6.34 13.96
C CYS A 135 9.14 5.38 15.15
N ARG A 136 9.68 4.18 14.91
CA ARG A 136 9.92 3.19 15.97
C ARG A 136 10.83 3.74 17.08
N LYS A 137 11.91 4.44 16.71
CA LYS A 137 12.84 5.07 17.69
C LYS A 137 12.17 6.09 18.60
N ARG A 138 11.05 6.67 18.17
CA ARG A 138 10.27 7.68 18.90
C ARG A 138 9.02 7.13 19.55
N GLY A 139 8.80 5.81 19.48
CA GLY A 139 7.56 5.18 19.96
C GLY A 139 6.32 5.53 19.15
N LEU A 140 6.48 5.98 17.89
CA LEU A 140 5.38 6.29 16.99
C LEU A 140 4.96 5.06 16.20
N THR A 141 3.70 5.03 15.76
CA THR A 141 3.12 3.94 14.99
C THR A 141 3.71 3.89 13.58
N VAL A 142 3.90 2.68 13.06
CA VAL A 142 4.31 2.43 11.67
C VAL A 142 3.12 1.87 10.91
N ALA A 143 2.84 2.42 9.73
CA ALA A 143 1.76 1.92 8.88
C ALA A 143 2.08 0.50 8.38
N GLU A 144 1.20 -0.45 8.70
CA GLU A 144 1.29 -1.83 8.24
C GLU A 144 0.32 -2.07 7.08
N LYS A 145 0.81 -2.77 6.05
CA LYS A 145 -0.03 -3.09 4.89
C LYS A 145 -1.15 -4.03 5.33
N GLY A 146 -2.39 -3.66 5.05
CA GLY A 146 -3.55 -4.47 5.39
C GLY A 146 -4.11 -4.20 6.80
N LYS A 147 -3.58 -3.22 7.53
CA LYS A 147 -4.08 -2.86 8.86
C LYS A 147 -4.47 -1.39 8.96
N HIS A 148 -5.43 -1.12 9.83
CA HIS A 148 -5.77 0.22 10.29
C HIS A 148 -4.70 0.77 11.24
N PHE A 149 -4.80 2.06 11.56
CA PHE A 149 -3.88 2.71 12.51
C PHE A 149 -3.89 2.06 13.89
N ASP A 150 -5.05 1.56 14.35
CA ASP A 150 -5.19 0.87 15.63
C ASP A 150 -4.69 -0.60 15.60
N GLY A 151 -4.15 -1.05 14.47
CA GLY A 151 -3.63 -2.40 14.28
C GLY A 151 -4.68 -3.45 13.91
N SER A 152 -5.96 -3.08 13.81
CA SER A 152 -7.00 -3.98 13.31
C SER A 152 -6.80 -4.30 11.83
N GLU A 153 -7.09 -5.54 11.44
CA GLU A 153 -7.02 -5.96 10.03
C GLU A 153 -8.08 -5.24 9.21
N ILE A 154 -7.70 -4.79 8.01
CA ILE A 154 -8.61 -4.22 7.03
C ILE A 154 -9.50 -5.36 6.51
N GLU A 155 -10.80 -5.27 6.79
CA GLU A 155 -11.73 -6.33 6.42
C GLU A 155 -11.92 -6.44 4.91
N LYS A 156 -12.17 -7.65 4.42
CA LYS A 156 -12.44 -7.92 3.01
C LYS A 156 -13.74 -7.22 2.58
N GLY A 157 -13.61 -6.14 1.82
CA GLY A 157 -14.73 -5.29 1.38
C GLY A 157 -14.64 -3.85 1.85
N GLU A 158 -13.74 -3.55 2.78
CA GLU A 158 -13.37 -2.19 3.10
C GLU A 158 -12.66 -1.54 1.92
N VAL A 159 -12.98 -0.27 1.69
CA VAL A 159 -12.36 0.45 0.60
C VAL A 159 -10.98 0.92 1.01
N ILE A 160 -9.98 0.28 0.40
CA ILE A 160 -8.61 0.77 0.34
C ILE A 160 -8.27 1.26 -1.07
N ALA A 161 -7.76 2.49 -1.15
CA ALA A 161 -7.36 3.09 -2.42
C ALA A 161 -6.09 3.89 -2.28
N TRP A 162 -5.06 3.48 -3.02
CA TRP A 162 -3.74 4.13 -3.03
C TRP A 162 -3.73 5.45 -3.84
N ASN A 163 -4.83 5.74 -4.54
CA ASN A 163 -5.03 7.00 -5.26
C ASN A 163 -6.07 7.84 -4.51
N LYS A 164 -5.72 9.09 -4.20
CA LYS A 164 -6.55 10.03 -3.44
C LYS A 164 -7.92 10.27 -4.07
N ASP A 165 -7.98 10.39 -5.40
CA ASP A 165 -9.22 10.65 -6.11
C ASP A 165 -10.12 9.41 -6.12
N LYS A 166 -9.50 8.22 -6.25
CA LYS A 166 -10.22 6.95 -6.02
C LYS A 166 -10.74 6.87 -4.59
N TYR A 167 -9.93 7.17 -3.57
CA TYR A 167 -10.36 7.17 -2.16
C TYR A 167 -11.54 8.13 -1.92
N ASN A 168 -11.47 9.35 -2.45
CA ASN A 168 -12.56 10.33 -2.32
C ASN A 168 -13.84 9.87 -3.02
N LEU A 169 -13.72 9.26 -4.20
CA LEU A 169 -14.82 8.63 -4.90
C LEU A 169 -15.49 7.56 -4.04
N PHE A 170 -14.69 6.66 -3.49
CA PHE A 170 -15.16 5.60 -2.61
C PHE A 170 -15.82 6.11 -1.32
N ARG A 171 -15.34 7.23 -0.77
CA ARG A 171 -15.86 7.82 0.48
C ARG A 171 -17.13 8.65 0.28
N GLN A 172 -17.25 9.36 -0.85
CA GLN A 172 -18.34 10.33 -1.08
C GLN A 172 -19.53 9.73 -1.85
N HIS A 173 -19.32 8.76 -2.73
CA HIS A 173 -20.38 8.25 -3.61
C HIS A 173 -20.89 6.85 -3.24
N ALA A 174 -20.52 6.31 -2.07
CA ALA A 174 -20.87 4.95 -1.65
C ALA A 174 -22.37 4.65 -1.49
N LYS A 175 -23.29 5.62 -1.67
CA LYS A 175 -24.73 5.36 -1.45
C LYS A 175 -25.70 5.81 -2.56
N ASP A 176 -25.41 6.84 -3.37
CA ASP A 176 -26.46 7.42 -4.24
C ASP A 176 -26.16 7.49 -5.75
N SER A 177 -24.98 7.06 -6.22
CA SER A 177 -24.61 7.14 -7.64
C SER A 177 -24.39 5.78 -8.29
N PHE A 178 -25.26 5.43 -9.24
CA PHE A 178 -25.10 4.23 -10.07
C PHE A 178 -23.81 4.25 -10.91
N VAL A 179 -23.26 5.45 -11.19
CA VAL A 179 -21.99 5.60 -11.92
C VAL A 179 -20.83 5.21 -11.01
N ALA A 180 -20.88 5.59 -9.74
CA ALA A 180 -19.89 5.17 -8.75
C ALA A 180 -20.02 3.67 -8.45
N ASP A 181 -21.24 3.14 -8.30
CA ASP A 181 -21.49 1.71 -8.13
C ASP A 181 -20.92 0.88 -9.31
N CYS A 182 -21.10 1.36 -10.54
CA CYS A 182 -20.47 0.74 -11.70
C CYS A 182 -18.93 0.73 -11.59
N ALA A 183 -18.33 1.84 -11.15
CA ALA A 183 -16.88 1.93 -10.97
C ALA A 183 -16.38 0.95 -9.90
N MET A 184 -17.14 0.78 -8.81
CA MET A 184 -16.87 -0.21 -7.76
C MET A 184 -16.82 -1.62 -8.32
N ALA A 185 -17.86 -2.01 -9.05
CA ALA A 185 -17.99 -3.33 -9.63
C ALA A 185 -16.83 -3.63 -10.58
N VAL A 186 -16.47 -2.65 -11.42
CA VAL A 186 -15.31 -2.76 -12.33
C VAL A 186 -14.02 -2.99 -11.53
N LEU A 187 -13.70 -2.13 -10.56
CA LEU A 187 -12.47 -2.24 -9.79
C LEU A 187 -12.36 -3.58 -9.03
N LYS A 188 -13.45 -4.03 -8.40
CA LYS A 188 -13.51 -5.34 -7.74
C LYS A 188 -13.35 -6.50 -8.73
N ALA A 189 -13.91 -6.38 -9.93
CA ALA A 189 -13.75 -7.42 -10.94
C ALA A 189 -12.28 -7.52 -11.40
N LEU A 190 -11.61 -6.38 -11.60
CA LEU A 190 -10.23 -6.32 -12.10
C LEU A 190 -9.20 -6.98 -11.18
N GLU A 191 -9.41 -6.97 -9.87
CA GLU A 191 -8.41 -7.43 -8.88
C GLU A 191 -7.88 -8.85 -9.16
N ASN A 192 -8.72 -9.75 -9.67
CA ASN A 192 -8.35 -11.15 -9.94
C ASN A 192 -8.91 -11.65 -11.28
N CYS A 193 -9.09 -10.78 -12.27
CA CYS A 193 -9.56 -11.18 -13.59
C CYS A 193 -8.38 -11.36 -14.53
N ILE A 194 -8.29 -12.56 -15.10
CA ILE A 194 -7.25 -12.96 -16.05
C ILE A 194 -7.74 -13.00 -17.50
N SER A 195 -9.04 -12.74 -17.72
CA SER A 195 -9.61 -12.71 -19.07
C SER A 195 -10.88 -11.86 -19.13
N LYS A 196 -11.26 -11.49 -20.36
CA LYS A 196 -12.50 -10.79 -20.68
C LYS A 196 -13.73 -11.57 -20.19
N GLU A 197 -13.76 -12.88 -20.41
CA GLU A 197 -14.88 -13.75 -20.04
C GLU A 197 -15.07 -13.75 -18.52
N LYS A 198 -13.98 -13.87 -17.77
CA LYS A 198 -14.00 -13.81 -16.30
C LYS A 198 -14.41 -12.45 -15.78
N PHE A 199 -13.99 -11.38 -16.46
CA PHE A 199 -14.44 -10.03 -16.13
C PHE A 199 -15.95 -9.86 -16.32
N ILE A 200 -16.49 -10.32 -17.45
CA ILE A 200 -17.94 -10.27 -17.72
C ILE A 200 -18.71 -11.11 -16.69
N GLU A 201 -18.21 -12.29 -16.34
CA GLU A 201 -18.80 -13.16 -15.31
C GLU A 201 -18.88 -12.47 -13.94
N LYS A 202 -17.78 -11.88 -13.47
CA LYS A 202 -17.75 -11.16 -12.19
C LYS A 202 -18.62 -9.91 -12.19
N MET A 203 -18.58 -9.12 -13.27
CA MET A 203 -19.45 -7.96 -13.40
C MET A 203 -20.92 -8.36 -13.30
N LYS A 204 -21.30 -9.49 -13.92
CA LYS A 204 -22.67 -10.02 -13.80
C LYS A 204 -23.00 -10.42 -12.36
N GLN A 205 -22.07 -11.02 -11.62
CA GLN A 205 -22.24 -11.31 -10.19
C GLN A 205 -22.44 -10.04 -9.36
N PHE A 206 -21.81 -8.93 -9.76
CA PHE A 206 -22.02 -7.61 -9.16
C PHE A 206 -23.26 -6.86 -9.68
N GLY A 207 -24.13 -7.52 -10.46
CA GLY A 207 -25.37 -6.93 -10.96
C GLY A 207 -25.23 -6.09 -12.23
N TRP A 208 -24.07 -6.15 -12.89
CA TRP A 208 -23.77 -5.38 -14.11
C TRP A 208 -23.58 -6.29 -15.33
N SER A 209 -24.42 -6.09 -16.34
CA SER A 209 -24.18 -6.66 -17.67
C SER A 209 -23.16 -5.84 -18.43
N VAL A 210 -22.24 -6.51 -19.13
CA VAL A 210 -21.15 -5.87 -19.86
C VAL A 210 -21.35 -6.07 -21.36
N ASN A 211 -21.52 -4.98 -22.09
CA ASN A 211 -21.53 -4.96 -23.55
C ASN A 211 -20.14 -4.58 -24.06
N TRP A 212 -19.35 -5.59 -24.36
CA TRP A 212 -17.98 -5.46 -24.89
C TRP A 212 -17.90 -6.14 -26.26
N THR A 213 -18.06 -5.34 -27.32
CA THR A 213 -18.08 -5.81 -28.71
C THR A 213 -17.06 -5.08 -29.56
N GLU A 214 -16.46 -5.76 -30.55
CA GLU A 214 -15.49 -5.13 -31.48
C GLU A 214 -16.12 -4.05 -32.36
N LYS A 215 -17.42 -4.15 -32.63
CA LYS A 215 -18.16 -3.18 -33.44
C LYS A 215 -18.29 -1.80 -32.78
N ARG A 216 -18.00 -1.67 -31.49
CA ARG A 216 -18.15 -0.42 -30.74
C ARG A 216 -16.84 -0.05 -30.06
N LYS A 217 -16.49 1.24 -30.12
CA LYS A 217 -15.32 1.79 -29.45
C LYS A 217 -15.35 1.63 -27.93
N HIS A 218 -16.54 1.82 -27.34
CA HIS A 218 -16.73 1.92 -25.89
C HIS A 218 -17.42 0.69 -25.32
N ILE A 219 -16.91 0.20 -24.19
CA ILE A 219 -17.59 -0.79 -23.36
C ILE A 219 -18.76 -0.10 -22.66
N THR A 220 -19.93 -0.74 -22.64
CA THR A 220 -21.10 -0.22 -21.92
C THR A 220 -21.51 -1.21 -20.84
N PHE A 221 -21.60 -0.72 -19.61
CA PHE A 221 -22.09 -1.43 -18.44
C PHE A 221 -23.56 -1.07 -18.22
N GLN A 222 -24.40 -2.06 -17.91
CA GLN A 222 -25.81 -1.84 -17.63
C GLN A 222 -26.24 -2.60 -16.38
N ASN A 223 -26.83 -1.91 -15.41
CA ASN A 223 -27.34 -2.51 -14.18
C ASN A 223 -28.72 -3.17 -14.38
N GLN A 224 -29.22 -3.83 -13.34
CA GLN A 224 -30.53 -4.50 -13.36
C GLN A 224 -31.71 -3.54 -13.62
N ASP A 225 -31.60 -2.29 -13.17
CA ASP A 225 -32.61 -1.24 -13.41
C ASP A 225 -32.57 -0.65 -14.83
N GLY A 226 -31.65 -1.11 -15.68
CA GLY A 226 -31.49 -0.63 -17.06
C GLY A 226 -30.66 0.65 -17.20
N LYS A 227 -30.08 1.18 -16.12
CA LYS A 227 -29.17 2.33 -16.16
C LYS A 227 -27.84 1.92 -16.82
N LYS A 228 -27.35 2.76 -17.72
CA LYS A 228 -26.16 2.49 -18.55
C LYS A 228 -25.01 3.43 -18.23
N VAL A 229 -23.82 2.88 -18.14
CA VAL A 229 -22.57 3.62 -17.93
C VAL A 229 -21.57 3.18 -18.99
N ARG A 230 -20.90 4.13 -19.66
CA ARG A 230 -19.81 3.80 -20.59
C ARG A 230 -18.47 3.84 -19.88
N ASP A 231 -17.54 3.02 -20.34
CA ASP A 231 -16.13 3.06 -19.94
C ASP A 231 -15.55 4.47 -19.94
N SER A 232 -15.76 5.23 -21.02
CA SER A 232 -15.30 6.61 -21.18
C SER A 232 -15.90 7.57 -20.16
N ASN A 233 -17.10 7.30 -19.63
CA ASN A 233 -17.65 8.10 -18.54
C ASN A 233 -16.88 7.82 -17.25
N LEU A 234 -16.58 6.55 -16.96
CA LEU A 234 -15.77 6.18 -15.80
C LEU A 234 -14.33 6.70 -15.92
N SER A 235 -13.74 6.66 -17.11
CA SER A 235 -12.41 7.22 -17.37
C SER A 235 -12.37 8.73 -17.17
N LYS A 236 -13.39 9.46 -17.61
CA LYS A 236 -13.45 10.92 -17.41
C LYS A 236 -13.75 11.31 -15.96
N THR A 237 -14.65 10.58 -15.31
CA THR A 237 -15.16 10.95 -13.97
C THR A 237 -14.20 10.50 -12.87
N PHE A 238 -13.56 9.35 -13.04
CA PHE A 238 -12.77 8.70 -11.99
C PHE A 238 -11.33 8.41 -12.39
N HIS A 239 -10.91 8.89 -13.57
CA HIS A 239 -9.56 8.66 -14.10
C HIS A 239 -9.17 7.17 -14.12
N LEU A 240 -10.16 6.32 -14.38
CA LEU A 240 -9.98 4.87 -14.53
C LEU A 240 -9.67 4.57 -15.99
N ASP A 241 -8.44 4.13 -16.28
CA ASP A 241 -8.13 3.60 -17.60
C ASP A 241 -8.69 2.18 -17.70
N ILE A 242 -9.84 2.10 -18.35
CA ILE A 242 -10.60 0.86 -18.60
C ILE A 242 -11.01 0.79 -20.07
N SER A 243 -10.18 1.37 -20.93
CA SER A 243 -10.24 1.09 -22.37
C SER A 243 -10.08 -0.41 -22.61
N LYS A 244 -10.56 -0.91 -23.75
CA LYS A 244 -10.45 -2.35 -24.05
C LYS A 244 -8.99 -2.81 -23.99
N GLU A 245 -8.10 -1.99 -24.56
CA GLU A 245 -6.67 -2.23 -24.61
C GLU A 245 -6.05 -2.25 -23.21
N ALA A 246 -6.42 -1.29 -22.34
CA ALA A 246 -5.94 -1.25 -20.96
C ALA A 246 -6.43 -2.46 -20.15
N LEU A 247 -7.69 -2.85 -20.34
CA LEU A 247 -8.25 -4.02 -19.65
C LEU A 247 -7.59 -5.32 -20.11
N GLU A 248 -7.37 -5.50 -21.40
CA GLU A 248 -6.64 -6.66 -21.94
C GLU A 248 -5.20 -6.72 -21.42
N TYR A 249 -4.52 -5.57 -21.32
CA TYR A 249 -3.20 -5.48 -20.73
C TYR A 249 -3.19 -5.89 -19.25
N GLU A 250 -4.13 -5.38 -18.46
CA GLU A 250 -4.28 -5.76 -17.05
C GLU A 250 -4.59 -7.24 -16.87
N PHE A 251 -5.45 -7.82 -17.73
CA PHE A 251 -5.75 -9.25 -17.71
C PHE A 251 -4.51 -10.10 -17.99
N ASN A 252 -3.71 -9.72 -18.99
CA ASN A 252 -2.46 -10.41 -19.28
C ASN A 252 -1.48 -10.30 -18.10
N GLY A 253 -1.35 -9.11 -17.51
CA GLY A 253 -0.53 -8.91 -16.32
C GLY A 253 -0.99 -9.72 -15.11
N ASN A 254 -2.30 -9.83 -14.89
CA ASN A 254 -2.89 -10.69 -13.85
C ASN A 254 -2.64 -12.16 -14.12
N TYR A 255 -2.75 -12.60 -15.38
CA TYR A 255 -2.47 -13.97 -15.78
C TYR A 255 -1.00 -14.33 -15.51
N GLU A 256 -0.08 -13.46 -15.93
CA GLU A 256 1.36 -13.62 -15.67
C GLU A 256 1.68 -13.60 -14.17
N ARG A 257 1.05 -12.70 -13.39
CA ARG A 257 1.19 -12.68 -11.93
C ARG A 257 0.71 -13.97 -11.30
N THR A 258 -0.49 -14.42 -11.64
CA THR A 258 -1.08 -15.66 -11.09
C THR A 258 -0.22 -16.87 -11.44
N ARG A 259 0.31 -16.92 -12.67
CA ARG A 259 1.23 -17.97 -13.11
C ARG A 259 2.58 -17.89 -12.37
N ALA A 260 3.18 -16.71 -12.30
CA ALA A 260 4.45 -16.50 -11.60
C ALA A 260 4.31 -16.71 -10.09
N GLU A 261 3.15 -16.44 -9.50
CA GLU A 261 2.85 -16.72 -8.11
C GLU A 261 2.71 -18.22 -7.87
N ALA A 262 2.03 -18.96 -8.75
CA ALA A 262 2.02 -20.44 -8.71
C ALA A 262 3.42 -21.05 -8.90
N GLU A 263 4.28 -20.42 -9.71
CA GLU A 263 5.68 -20.81 -9.90
C GLU A 263 6.56 -20.42 -8.69
N ARG A 264 6.31 -19.26 -8.06
CA ARG A 264 7.03 -18.76 -6.86
C ARG A 264 6.61 -19.47 -5.58
N THR A 265 5.36 -19.86 -5.39
CA THR A 265 4.96 -20.68 -4.22
C THR A 265 5.74 -21.99 -4.15
N ASN A 266 6.38 -22.43 -5.24
CA ASN A 266 7.28 -23.58 -5.26
C ASN A 266 8.78 -23.24 -5.05
N GLY A 267 9.19 -21.96 -4.99
CA GLY A 267 10.61 -21.56 -4.90
C GLY A 267 10.95 -20.29 -4.10
N SER A 268 9.98 -19.45 -3.71
CA SER A 268 10.22 -18.15 -3.05
C SER A 268 10.33 -18.22 -1.53
N ASP A 269 9.88 -19.31 -0.90
CA ASP A 269 9.96 -19.47 0.56
C ASP A 269 11.42 -19.59 1.05
N GLU A 270 12.33 -20.12 0.22
CA GLU A 270 13.75 -20.25 0.57
C GLU A 270 14.56 -18.95 0.37
N GLU A 271 14.26 -18.19 -0.68
CA GLU A 271 15.05 -17.00 -1.05
C GLU A 271 14.71 -15.78 -0.17
N PHE A 272 13.44 -15.63 0.20
CA PHE A 272 12.98 -14.52 1.06
C PHE A 272 13.48 -14.68 2.51
N ALA A 273 13.56 -15.92 3.02
CA ALA A 273 14.14 -16.23 4.32
C ALA A 273 15.67 -15.96 4.40
N GLY A 274 16.36 -15.96 3.26
CA GLY A 274 17.79 -15.62 3.19
C GLY A 274 18.04 -14.11 3.26
N TYR A 275 17.23 -13.32 2.56
CA TYR A 275 17.38 -11.86 2.52
C TYR A 275 17.07 -11.20 3.86
N TYR A 276 16.00 -11.63 4.57
CA TYR A 276 15.66 -11.08 5.88
C TYR A 276 16.73 -11.38 6.95
N ARG A 277 17.37 -12.56 6.91
CA ARG A 277 18.51 -12.90 7.79
C ARG A 277 19.72 -11.98 7.59
N GLN A 278 20.03 -11.60 6.36
CA GLN A 278 21.15 -10.68 6.07
C GLN A 278 20.87 -9.25 6.56
N VAL A 279 19.62 -8.79 6.43
CA VAL A 279 19.23 -7.45 6.85
C VAL A 279 19.20 -7.33 8.38
N GLU A 280 18.75 -8.36 9.10
CA GLU A 280 18.80 -8.41 10.57
C GLU A 280 20.25 -8.41 11.09
N ALA A 281 21.14 -9.21 10.49
CA ALA A 281 22.55 -9.26 10.86
C ALA A 281 23.29 -7.91 10.65
N ALA A 282 22.96 -7.18 9.59
CA ALA A 282 23.55 -5.86 9.33
C ALA A 282 23.07 -4.77 10.30
N CYS A 283 21.87 -4.93 10.87
CA CYS A 283 21.33 -4.00 11.88
C CYS A 283 21.87 -4.30 13.29
N GLU A 284 22.13 -5.57 13.63
CA GLU A 284 22.73 -5.95 14.92
C GLU A 284 24.25 -5.65 14.99
N GLY A 285 24.94 -5.65 13.85
CA GLY A 285 26.39 -5.41 13.76
C GLY A 285 26.84 -3.98 14.09
N ALA A 286 25.95 -2.99 14.10
CA ALA A 286 26.28 -1.60 14.45
C ALA A 286 26.40 -1.36 15.98
N GLY A 287 26.14 -2.38 16.81
CA GLY A 287 26.06 -2.25 18.27
C GLY A 287 27.11 -3.00 19.10
N ARG A 288 28.16 -3.60 18.50
CA ARG A 288 29.18 -4.34 19.25
C ARG A 288 30.60 -3.89 18.94
N ASN A 289 30.96 -2.71 19.44
CA ASN A 289 32.34 -2.40 19.79
C ASN A 289 32.42 -2.36 21.33
N ALA A 290 32.65 -3.52 21.94
CA ALA A 290 33.17 -3.63 23.30
C ALA A 290 33.67 -5.06 23.59
N GLY A 291 34.97 -5.18 23.88
CA GLY A 291 35.52 -6.23 24.76
C GLY A 291 36.05 -7.51 24.11
N GLU A 292 37.38 -7.65 24.09
CA GLU A 292 38.17 -8.71 24.75
C GLU A 292 37.56 -10.13 24.90
N SER A 293 38.25 -11.28 24.84
CA SER A 293 39.63 -11.69 24.56
C SER A 293 39.67 -13.25 24.72
N VAL A 294 40.64 -13.91 24.07
CA VAL A 294 41.32 -15.20 24.43
C VAL A 294 40.58 -16.57 24.34
N GLY A 295 41.24 -17.53 23.66
CA GLY A 295 41.27 -18.98 23.98
C GLY A 295 40.55 -19.92 22.98
N ARG A 296 41.19 -20.57 22.01
CA ARG A 296 42.02 -21.82 22.02
C ARG A 296 41.23 -23.14 21.81
N GLU A 297 41.53 -23.77 20.66
CA GLU A 297 41.60 -25.21 20.24
C GLU A 297 40.72 -26.33 20.84
N GLY A 298 40.30 -27.26 19.95
CA GLY A 298 40.06 -28.70 20.24
C GLY A 298 38.80 -29.27 19.56
N ARG A 299 38.89 -29.94 18.39
CA ARG A 299 39.07 -31.40 18.13
C ARG A 299 37.91 -32.35 18.53
N VAL A 300 37.33 -32.99 17.49
CA VAL A 300 37.19 -34.46 17.27
C VAL A 300 35.92 -35.24 17.73
N ALA A 301 35.27 -35.85 16.71
CA ALA A 301 34.64 -37.19 16.56
C ALA A 301 33.29 -37.61 17.18
N GLY A 302 32.60 -38.46 16.41
CA GLY A 302 31.60 -39.46 16.84
C GLY A 302 30.34 -39.47 15.97
N GLU A 303 30.32 -40.13 14.80
CA GLU A 303 29.82 -41.51 14.55
C GLU A 303 28.30 -41.58 14.20
N LYS A 304 27.98 -41.94 12.95
CA LYS A 304 27.36 -43.23 12.47
C LYS A 304 25.81 -43.22 12.58
N SER A 305 25.00 -43.78 11.69
CA SER A 305 25.17 -44.84 10.67
C SER A 305 23.91 -44.88 9.79
N GLU A 306 24.08 -45.36 8.55
CA GLU A 306 23.24 -46.32 7.78
C GLU A 306 21.76 -45.98 7.52
N ASP A 307 21.18 -46.22 6.33
CA ASP A 307 21.26 -47.46 5.58
C ASP A 307 20.83 -47.24 4.10
N GLU A 308 21.61 -47.77 3.16
CA GLU A 308 21.26 -47.91 1.74
C GLU A 308 21.64 -49.35 1.33
N ARG A 309 20.67 -50.19 0.94
CA ARG A 309 20.90 -51.50 0.29
C ARG A 309 19.76 -51.84 -0.66
N VAL A 310 19.92 -51.77 -1.99
CA VAL A 310 20.64 -52.64 -2.96
C VAL A 310 19.84 -53.91 -3.32
N TYR A 311 19.58 -54.15 -4.61
CA TYR A 311 20.07 -55.29 -5.45
C TYR A 311 19.33 -55.35 -6.81
N SER A 312 20.05 -55.10 -7.92
CA SER A 312 20.44 -56.04 -9.01
C SER A 312 19.31 -56.39 -9.99
N GLY A 313 19.45 -56.33 -11.33
CA GLY A 313 20.59 -56.55 -12.21
C GLY A 313 20.39 -57.88 -12.97
N ILE A 314 20.33 -57.87 -14.32
CA ILE A 314 20.86 -58.88 -15.26
C ILE A 314 20.42 -58.58 -16.73
N SER A 315 21.45 -58.42 -17.59
CA SER A 315 21.66 -58.90 -18.97
C SER A 315 20.73 -58.53 -20.16
N GLY A 316 21.37 -58.06 -21.25
CA GLY A 316 21.11 -58.60 -22.59
C GLY A 316 20.79 -57.63 -23.74
N LYS A 317 21.85 -57.01 -24.32
CA LYS A 317 22.06 -56.58 -25.72
C LYS A 317 20.91 -55.97 -26.56
N ASP A 318 21.16 -54.70 -26.91
CA ASP A 318 20.99 -54.05 -28.21
C ASP A 318 19.63 -54.08 -28.92
N THR A 319 18.80 -53.08 -28.62
CA THR A 319 18.19 -52.26 -29.68
C THR A 319 18.00 -50.82 -29.18
N GLN A 320 18.51 -49.88 -29.99
CA GLN A 320 18.53 -48.45 -29.75
C GLN A 320 17.13 -47.84 -29.55
N VAL A 321 17.03 -47.03 -28.48
CA VAL A 321 16.37 -45.71 -28.42
C VAL A 321 14.90 -45.67 -28.87
N GLU A 322 13.94 -45.85 -27.94
CA GLU A 322 12.72 -45.00 -27.85
C GLU A 322 11.74 -45.25 -26.66
N ASN A 323 11.97 -46.18 -25.73
CA ASN A 323 10.93 -46.53 -24.72
C ASN A 323 10.96 -45.82 -23.34
N GLY A 324 11.91 -44.91 -23.09
CA GLY A 324 12.02 -44.23 -21.78
C GLY A 324 11.07 -43.03 -21.58
N LYS A 325 10.72 -42.33 -22.66
CA LYS A 325 9.91 -41.10 -22.58
C LYS A 325 8.44 -41.40 -22.29
N THR A 326 7.91 -42.50 -22.82
CA THR A 326 6.48 -42.85 -22.69
C THR A 326 6.10 -43.29 -21.28
N ALA A 327 6.98 -43.98 -20.55
CA ALA A 327 6.74 -44.42 -19.18
C ALA A 327 6.78 -43.26 -18.17
N VAL A 328 7.66 -42.27 -18.38
CA VAL A 328 7.76 -41.06 -17.55
C VAL A 328 6.52 -40.18 -17.72
N VAL A 329 6.09 -39.95 -18.96
CA VAL A 329 4.89 -39.15 -19.26
C VAL A 329 3.62 -39.78 -18.67
N LEU A 330 3.49 -41.11 -18.69
CA LEU A 330 2.36 -41.81 -18.09
C LEU A 330 2.35 -41.72 -16.55
N ARG A 331 3.54 -41.70 -15.92
CA ARG A 331 3.67 -41.54 -14.47
C ARG A 331 3.37 -40.10 -14.03
N GLU A 332 3.86 -39.12 -14.78
CA GLU A 332 3.57 -37.69 -14.55
C GLU A 332 2.09 -37.38 -14.73
N SER A 333 1.44 -37.95 -15.76
CA SER A 333 0.01 -37.79 -15.99
C SER A 333 -0.85 -38.36 -14.84
N ARG A 334 -0.46 -39.51 -14.26
CA ARG A 334 -1.16 -40.09 -13.09
C ARG A 334 -0.99 -39.23 -11.84
N ASN A 335 0.21 -38.69 -11.62
CA ASN A 335 0.48 -37.81 -10.48
C ASN A 335 -0.29 -36.49 -10.60
N ALA A 336 -0.33 -35.89 -11.80
CA ALA A 336 -1.09 -34.66 -12.07
C ALA A 336 -2.60 -34.83 -11.81
N ARG A 337 -3.17 -35.98 -12.21
CA ARG A 337 -4.60 -36.28 -11.92
C ARG A 337 -4.88 -36.42 -10.43
N ARG A 338 -3.98 -37.04 -9.67
CA ARG A 338 -4.12 -37.21 -8.22
C ARG A 338 -4.04 -35.86 -7.50
N ASN A 339 -3.12 -34.98 -7.90
CA ASN A 339 -3.00 -33.64 -7.33
C ASN A 339 -4.22 -32.76 -7.65
N ALA A 340 -4.71 -32.79 -8.88
CA ALA A 340 -5.91 -32.04 -9.27
C ALA A 340 -7.20 -32.50 -8.54
N GLU A 341 -7.24 -33.73 -8.03
CA GLU A 341 -8.35 -34.21 -7.22
C GLU A 341 -8.24 -33.80 -5.74
N VAL A 342 -7.02 -33.72 -5.20
CA VAL A 342 -6.76 -33.16 -3.87
C VAL A 342 -7.07 -31.67 -3.83
N GLU A 343 -6.64 -30.90 -4.84
CA GLU A 343 -6.95 -29.47 -4.95
C GLU A 343 -8.45 -29.19 -5.05
N ARG A 344 -9.20 -30.02 -5.80
CA ARG A 344 -10.66 -29.90 -5.86
C ARG A 344 -11.34 -30.17 -4.53
N ARG A 345 -10.83 -31.09 -3.70
CA ARG A 345 -11.36 -31.33 -2.35
C ARG A 345 -11.04 -30.17 -1.41
N ASN A 346 -9.81 -29.67 -1.43
CA ASN A 346 -9.41 -28.53 -0.61
C ASN A 346 -10.21 -27.27 -0.97
N SER A 347 -10.43 -27.00 -2.27
CA SER A 347 -11.24 -25.87 -2.73
C SER A 347 -12.71 -25.97 -2.30
N ALA A 348 -13.26 -27.18 -2.21
CA ALA A 348 -14.62 -27.39 -1.71
C ALA A 348 -14.73 -27.13 -0.20
N ASP A 349 -13.71 -27.53 0.58
CA ASP A 349 -13.64 -27.27 2.01
C ASP A 349 -13.39 -25.79 2.32
N ASP A 350 -12.57 -25.09 1.52
CA ASP A 350 -12.38 -23.64 1.61
C ASP A 350 -13.69 -22.89 1.30
N SER A 351 -14.43 -23.33 0.27
CA SER A 351 -15.72 -22.75 -0.09
C SER A 351 -16.80 -22.94 0.97
N ARG A 352 -16.69 -23.99 1.81
CA ARG A 352 -17.56 -24.24 2.95
C ARG A 352 -17.17 -23.37 4.16
N THR A 353 -15.87 -23.21 4.38
CA THR A 353 -15.32 -22.36 5.44
C THR A 353 -15.66 -20.89 5.21
N VAL A 354 -15.54 -20.41 3.96
CA VAL A 354 -15.92 -19.03 3.58
C VAL A 354 -17.41 -18.77 3.80
N ARG A 355 -18.30 -19.68 3.38
CA ARG A 355 -19.75 -19.53 3.60
C ARG A 355 -20.13 -19.48 5.08
N ASN A 356 -19.46 -20.28 5.92
CA ASN A 356 -19.67 -20.24 7.37
C ASN A 356 -19.18 -18.93 7.98
N ALA A 357 -18.03 -18.40 7.53
CA ALA A 357 -17.51 -17.11 7.98
C ALA A 357 -18.37 -15.92 7.54
N GLU A 358 -18.90 -15.94 6.31
CA GLU A 358 -19.83 -14.91 5.81
C GLU A 358 -21.13 -14.91 6.63
N THR A 359 -21.66 -16.09 6.97
CA THR A 359 -22.88 -16.20 7.78
C THR A 359 -22.66 -15.66 9.20
N GLN A 360 -21.50 -15.95 9.81
CA GLN A 360 -21.16 -15.40 11.14
C GLN A 360 -20.91 -13.88 11.10
N SER A 361 -20.31 -13.36 10.03
CA SER A 361 -20.08 -11.92 9.84
C SER A 361 -21.40 -11.16 9.71
N VAL A 362 -22.36 -11.67 8.93
CA VAL A 362 -23.70 -11.06 8.78
C VAL A 362 -24.43 -11.01 10.12
N LEU A 363 -24.42 -12.10 10.90
CA LEU A 363 -25.06 -12.14 12.22
C LEU A 363 -24.43 -11.14 13.21
N THR A 364 -23.10 -11.00 13.17
CA THR A 364 -22.39 -10.06 14.04
C THR A 364 -22.66 -8.59 13.64
N ALA A 365 -22.75 -8.32 12.33
CA ALA A 365 -23.10 -7.00 11.83
C ALA A 365 -24.54 -6.58 12.17
N GLU A 366 -25.49 -7.52 12.12
CA GLU A 366 -26.87 -7.28 12.55
C GLU A 366 -26.95 -6.98 14.05
N GLN A 367 -26.20 -7.70 14.89
CA GLN A 367 -26.12 -7.44 16.33
C GLN A 367 -25.57 -6.02 16.63
N ARG A 368 -24.48 -5.61 15.96
CA ARG A 368 -23.91 -4.27 16.14
C ARG A 368 -24.90 -3.16 15.74
N ARG A 369 -25.64 -3.35 14.64
CA ARG A 369 -26.69 -2.39 14.21
C ARG A 369 -27.82 -2.28 15.24
N LEU A 370 -28.20 -3.40 15.83
CA LEU A 370 -29.27 -3.43 16.84
C LEU A 370 -28.83 -2.74 18.14
N GLU A 371 -27.57 -2.90 18.54
CA GLU A 371 -26.98 -2.20 19.68
C GLU A 371 -26.82 -0.70 19.43
N GLU A 372 -26.38 -0.31 18.23
CA GLU A 372 -26.27 1.10 17.85
C GLU A 372 -27.63 1.80 17.83
N GLN A 373 -28.66 1.13 17.31
CA GLN A 373 -30.04 1.64 17.33
C GLN A 373 -30.54 1.82 18.78
N LYS A 374 -30.29 0.84 19.66
CA LYS A 374 -30.63 0.97 21.09
C LYS A 374 -29.95 2.17 21.74
N ARG A 375 -28.68 2.43 21.41
CA ARG A 375 -27.91 3.57 21.95
C ARG A 375 -28.47 4.91 21.47
N ILE A 376 -28.90 4.99 20.20
CA ILE A 376 -29.57 6.18 19.65
C ILE A 376 -30.90 6.42 20.36
N ASP A 377 -31.74 5.39 20.50
CA ASP A 377 -33.05 5.49 21.15
C ASP A 377 -32.93 5.91 22.64
N GLU A 378 -31.86 5.47 23.31
CA GLU A 378 -31.56 5.88 24.69
C GLU A 378 -31.12 7.34 24.79
N GLN A 379 -30.27 7.80 23.85
CA GLN A 379 -29.88 9.21 23.76
C GLN A 379 -31.07 10.12 23.47
N GLU A 380 -32.00 9.70 22.61
CA GLU A 380 -33.23 10.45 22.34
C GLU A 380 -34.14 10.53 23.56
N ARG A 381 -34.32 9.41 24.29
CA ARG A 381 -35.06 9.40 25.56
C ARG A 381 -34.46 10.34 26.60
N ALA A 382 -33.12 10.34 26.74
CA ALA A 382 -32.43 11.25 27.63
C ALA A 382 -32.60 12.73 27.22
N ARG A 383 -32.55 13.03 25.92
CA ARG A 383 -32.80 14.39 25.39
C ARG A 383 -34.24 14.83 25.63
N ALA A 384 -35.22 13.95 25.44
CA ALA A 384 -36.63 14.23 25.70
C ALA A 384 -36.89 14.50 27.18
N ALA A 385 -36.28 13.72 28.08
CA ALA A 385 -36.37 13.93 29.53
C ALA A 385 -35.79 15.29 29.95
N ARG A 386 -34.63 15.69 29.41
CA ARG A 386 -34.02 17.02 29.65
C ARG A 386 -34.91 18.16 29.17
N ARG A 387 -35.53 18.03 28.00
CA ARG A 387 -36.50 19.02 27.48
C ARG A 387 -37.74 19.13 28.38
N ARG A 388 -38.21 18.02 28.95
CA ARG A 388 -39.36 18.00 29.86
C ARG A 388 -39.05 18.66 31.21
N ASN A 389 -37.86 18.44 31.77
CA ASN A 389 -37.42 19.11 33.00
C ASN A 389 -37.23 20.61 32.81
N LYS A 390 -36.65 21.04 31.67
CA LYS A 390 -36.47 22.47 31.37
C LYS A 390 -37.79 23.24 31.19
N ARG A 391 -38.88 22.54 30.82
CA ARG A 391 -40.25 23.10 30.76
C ARG A 391 -40.94 23.18 32.12
N ARG A 392 -40.51 22.40 33.12
CA ARG A 392 -41.05 22.46 34.49
C ARG A 392 -40.38 23.55 35.35
N SER A 393 -39.17 23.99 34.98
CA SER A 393 -38.46 25.10 35.60
C SER A 393 -38.68 26.42 34.83
N GLY A 394 -39.94 26.86 34.74
CA GLY A 394 -40.25 28.22 34.26
C GLY A 394 -39.86 29.28 35.29
N PRO A 395 -39.64 30.54 34.87
CA PRO A 395 -39.13 31.57 35.77
C PRO A 395 -40.16 31.92 36.85
N GLU A 396 -39.75 31.81 38.12
CA GLU A 396 -40.48 32.42 39.23
C GLU A 396 -40.45 33.94 39.03
N LEU A 397 -41.65 34.54 39.06
CA LEU A 397 -41.91 35.98 38.99
C LEU A 397 -41.43 36.71 40.25
#